data_AF-A0A6C0J1T8-F1
#
_entry.id   AF-A0A6C0J1T8-F1
#
_cell.length_a   1.000
_cell.length_b   1.000
_cell.length_c   1.000
_cell.angle_alpha   90.00
_cell.angle_beta   90.00
_cell.angle_gamma   90.00
#
_symmetry.space_group_name_H-M   'P 1'
#
loop_
_entity.id
_entity.type
_entity.pdbx_description
1 polymer ?
#
loop_
_entity_poly.entity_id
_entity_poly.type
_entity_poly.pdbx_seq_one_letter_code
_entity_poly.pdbx_strand_id
1 'polypeptide(L)'
;MSDLTGTPVVTAPSAPIRTYLPTVTSSMKWWLAIFLGLLFFIVAFPGTYNLTNAIWTSLGLPSFLQAPGCPTTVGVLIHAIIFLIIIRLILW
;
A
#
# COMPACT_ATOMS: atom_id res chain seq x y z
N MET A 1 -48.77 -6.73 38.38
CA MET A 1 -48.62 -8.13 38.85
C MET A 1 -48.49 -8.95 37.58
N SER A 2 -47.34 -9.42 37.13
CA SER A 2 -46.00 -9.57 37.71
C SER A 2 -45.07 -9.96 36.55
N ASP A 3 -43.90 -9.33 36.49
CA ASP A 3 -42.61 -9.84 36.01
C ASP A 3 -42.47 -10.29 34.53
N LEU A 4 -41.60 -9.65 33.73
CA LEU A 4 -40.13 -9.77 33.70
C LEU A 4 -39.65 -11.16 33.29
N THR A 5 -38.62 -11.16 32.42
CA THR A 5 -37.73 -12.27 32.04
C THR A 5 -38.21 -13.24 30.96
N GLY A 6 -37.62 -13.08 29.76
CA GLY A 6 -37.78 -14.04 28.69
C GLY A 6 -37.27 -13.61 27.31
N THR A 7 -36.39 -12.61 27.19
CA THR A 7 -35.49 -12.62 26.03
C THR A 7 -34.68 -13.92 26.16
N PRO A 8 -34.62 -14.79 25.15
CA PRO A 8 -33.56 -15.78 25.13
C PRO A 8 -32.28 -14.97 25.08
N VAL A 9 -31.60 -14.86 26.23
CA VAL A 9 -30.16 -14.65 26.26
C VAL A 9 -29.63 -15.86 25.51
N VAL A 10 -29.48 -15.69 24.20
CA VAL A 10 -28.67 -16.58 23.38
C VAL A 10 -27.30 -16.47 24.01
N THR A 11 -27.00 -17.40 24.91
CA THR A 11 -25.67 -17.67 25.40
C THR A 11 -24.83 -17.86 24.16
N ALA A 12 -24.12 -16.80 23.76
CA ALA A 12 -23.16 -16.88 22.70
C ALA A 12 -22.19 -18.00 23.08
N PRO A 13 -22.12 -19.11 22.34
CA PRO A 13 -21.02 -20.03 22.53
C PRO A 13 -19.75 -19.19 22.33
N SER A 14 -18.75 -19.42 23.17
CA SER A 14 -17.44 -18.78 23.20
C SER A 14 -16.72 -18.89 21.85
N ALA A 15 -17.21 -18.14 20.87
CA ALA A 15 -16.67 -18.12 19.54
C ALA A 15 -15.28 -17.48 19.63
N PRO A 16 -14.23 -18.14 19.12
CA PRO A 16 -12.90 -17.57 19.13
C PRO A 16 -12.96 -16.21 18.43
N ILE A 17 -12.25 -15.22 18.98
CA ILE A 17 -12.17 -13.80 18.57
C ILE A 17 -11.57 -13.68 17.15
N ARG A 18 -12.22 -14.25 16.13
CA ARG A 18 -11.71 -14.37 14.76
C ARG A 18 -12.78 -14.16 13.69
N THR A 19 -13.99 -13.76 14.07
CA THR A 19 -15.16 -13.70 13.16
C THR A 19 -15.37 -12.35 12.47
N TYR A 20 -14.51 -11.36 12.71
CA TYR A 20 -14.58 -10.04 12.05
C TYR A 20 -13.44 -9.76 11.06
N LEU A 21 -12.58 -10.75 10.76
CA LEU A 21 -11.62 -10.57 9.68
C LEU A 21 -12.33 -10.86 8.35
N PRO A 22 -12.44 -9.90 7.42
CA PRO A 22 -13.04 -10.14 6.12
C PRO A 22 -12.36 -11.35 5.47
N THR A 23 -13.14 -12.35 5.09
CA THR A 23 -12.63 -13.56 4.43
C THR A 23 -12.14 -13.17 3.05
N VAL A 24 -10.86 -12.81 2.94
CA VAL A 24 -10.25 -12.41 1.68
C VAL A 24 -10.39 -13.58 0.70
N THR A 25 -11.24 -13.41 -0.31
CA THR A 25 -11.47 -14.44 -1.32
C THR A 25 -10.17 -14.68 -2.09
N SER A 26 -9.96 -15.90 -2.60
CA SER A 26 -8.74 -16.22 -3.37
C SER A 26 -8.53 -15.28 -4.55
N SER A 27 -9.64 -14.79 -5.15
CA SER A 27 -9.61 -13.79 -6.21
C SER A 27 -9.07 -12.43 -5.75
N MET A 28 -9.44 -11.95 -4.57
CA MET A 28 -8.92 -10.70 -4.01
C MET A 28 -7.41 -10.78 -3.72
N LYS A 29 -6.92 -11.96 -3.28
CA LYS A 29 -5.48 -12.18 -3.05
C LYS A 29 -4.68 -12.06 -4.34
N TRP A 30 -5.22 -12.59 -5.44
CA TRP A 30 -4.53 -12.58 -6.73
C TRP A 30 -4.47 -11.19 -7.34
N TRP A 31 -5.57 -10.43 -7.23
CA TRP A 31 -5.57 -9.02 -7.63
C TRP A 31 -4.56 -8.18 -6.85
N LEU A 32 -4.49 -8.37 -5.52
CA LEU A 32 -3.50 -7.68 -4.71
C LEU A 32 -2.07 -8.04 -5.13
N ALA A 33 -1.80 -9.31 -5.42
CA ALA A 33 -0.50 -9.77 -5.90
C ALA A 33 -0.12 -9.14 -7.25
N ILE A 34 -1.07 -9.00 -8.18
CA ILE A 34 -0.85 -8.31 -9.46
C ILE A 34 -0.52 -6.84 -9.25
N PHE A 35 -1.32 -6.13 -8.45
CA PHE A 35 -1.09 -4.72 -8.19
C PHE A 35 0.28 -4.50 -7.54
N LEU A 36 0.65 -5.33 -6.57
CA LEU A 36 1.95 -5.24 -5.90
C LEU A 36 3.11 -5.60 -6.83
N GLY A 37 2.93 -6.60 -7.70
CA GLY A 37 3.93 -7.00 -8.70
C GLY A 37 4.13 -5.93 -9.78
N LEU A 38 3.06 -5.31 -10.27
CA LEU A 38 3.12 -4.22 -11.24
C LEU A 38 3.78 -2.98 -10.63
N LEU A 39 3.42 -2.65 -9.39
CA LEU A 39 4.03 -1.57 -8.61
C LEU A 39 5.54 -1.80 -8.45
N PHE A 40 5.92 -3.01 -8.07
CA PHE A 40 7.32 -3.42 -7.96
C PHE A 40 8.05 -3.33 -9.29
N PHE A 41 7.43 -3.75 -10.39
CA PHE A 41 8.02 -3.68 -11.72
C PHE A 41 8.31 -2.23 -12.15
N ILE A 42 7.39 -1.31 -11.91
CA ILE A 42 7.57 0.12 -12.21
C ILE A 42 8.70 0.71 -11.34
N VAL A 43 8.76 0.37 -10.06
CA VAL A 43 9.82 0.83 -9.14
C VAL A 43 11.18 0.21 -9.46
N ALA A 44 11.21 -1.05 -9.93
CA ALA A 44 12.43 -1.76 -10.28
C ALA A 44 12.99 -1.37 -11.65
N PHE A 45 12.21 -0.69 -12.49
CA PHE A 45 12.66 -0.27 -13.82
C PHE A 45 13.68 0.87 -13.72
N PRO A 46 14.92 0.72 -14.22
CA PRO A 46 15.96 1.74 -14.06
C PRO A 46 15.60 3.09 -14.73
N GLY A 47 14.67 3.10 -15.70
CA GLY A 47 14.19 4.33 -16.33
C GLY A 47 13.29 5.20 -15.46
N THR A 48 12.62 4.65 -14.44
CA THR A 48 11.74 5.45 -13.57
C THR A 48 12.52 6.39 -12.66
N TYR A 49 13.80 6.09 -12.40
CA TYR A 49 14.72 6.99 -11.69
C TYR A 49 14.93 8.31 -12.43
N ASN A 50 15.13 8.26 -13.75
CA ASN A 50 15.25 9.47 -14.58
C ASN A 50 13.96 10.28 -14.57
N LEU A 51 12.80 9.62 -14.60
CA LEU A 51 11.50 10.28 -14.53
C LEU A 51 11.30 10.99 -13.18
N THR A 52 11.56 10.31 -12.06
CA THR A 52 11.47 10.95 -10.73
C THR A 52 12.48 12.07 -10.56
N ASN A 53 13.70 11.94 -11.09
CA ASN A 53 14.67 13.04 -11.06
C ASN A 53 14.17 14.23 -11.89
N ALA A 54 13.61 14.00 -13.08
CA ALA A 54 13.03 15.07 -13.90
C ALA A 54 11.90 15.82 -13.17
N ILE A 55 10.98 15.07 -12.54
CA ILE A 55 9.89 15.65 -11.73
C ILE A 55 10.47 16.43 -10.54
N TRP A 56 11.45 15.88 -9.84
CA TRP A 56 12.10 16.52 -8.70
C TRP A 56 12.82 17.81 -9.08
N THR A 57 13.57 17.80 -10.18
CA THR A 57 14.21 19.01 -10.71
C THR A 57 13.18 20.03 -11.21
N SER A 58 12.03 19.57 -11.73
CA SER A 58 10.93 20.46 -12.11
C SER A 58 10.29 21.16 -10.91
N LEU A 59 10.44 20.61 -9.70
CA LEU A 59 10.02 21.23 -8.44
C LEU A 59 11.08 22.20 -7.86
N GLY A 60 12.17 22.46 -8.59
CA GLY A 60 13.23 23.39 -8.18
C GLY A 60 14.27 22.80 -7.23
N LEU A 61 14.30 21.48 -7.06
CA LEU A 61 15.23 20.79 -6.18
C LEU A 61 16.47 20.27 -6.95
N PRO A 62 17.65 20.18 -6.30
CA PRO A 62 18.88 19.72 -6.95
C PRO A 62 18.76 18.27 -7.40
N SER A 63 19.41 17.94 -8.52
CA SER A 63 19.44 16.57 -9.04
C SER A 63 20.21 15.65 -8.10
N PHE A 64 19.73 14.41 -7.99
CA PHE A 64 20.34 13.37 -7.13
C PHE A 64 21.00 12.24 -7.96
N LEU A 65 21.06 12.41 -9.29
CA LEU A 65 21.71 11.50 -10.22
C LEU A 65 23.20 11.85 -10.37
N GLN A 66 24.07 10.83 -10.26
CA GLN A 66 25.51 10.95 -10.57
C GLN A 66 25.82 10.80 -12.06
N ALA A 67 25.02 10.01 -12.78
CA ALA A 67 25.07 9.84 -14.23
C ALA A 67 23.68 9.40 -14.73
N PRO A 68 23.32 9.64 -16.01
CA PRO A 68 22.03 9.21 -16.55
C PRO A 68 21.86 7.70 -16.41
N GLY A 69 20.89 7.29 -15.59
CA GLY A 69 20.60 5.87 -15.32
C GLY A 69 21.49 5.18 -14.28
N CYS A 70 22.40 5.89 -13.59
CA CYS A 70 23.12 5.32 -12.43
C CYS A 70 22.34 5.62 -11.15
N PRO A 71 21.64 4.62 -10.57
CA PRO A 71 20.91 4.82 -9.32
C PRO A 71 21.92 5.02 -8.18
N THR A 72 21.84 6.19 -7.55
CA THR A 72 22.53 6.43 -6.28
C THR A 72 21.67 5.84 -5.15
N THR A 73 22.28 5.36 -4.06
CA THR A 73 21.54 4.84 -2.89
C THR A 73 20.56 5.90 -2.35
N VAL A 74 20.94 7.17 -2.44
CA VAL A 74 20.09 8.33 -2.12
C VAL A 74 18.92 8.48 -3.09
N GLY A 75 19.15 8.29 -4.40
CA GLY A 75 18.11 8.33 -5.43
C GLY A 75 17.06 7.23 -5.27
N VAL A 76 17.45 6.03 -4.84
CA VAL A 76 16.51 4.93 -4.48
C VAL A 76 15.64 5.30 -3.30
N LEU A 77 16.23 5.93 -2.28
CA LEU A 77 15.48 6.35 -1.09
C LEU A 77 14.44 7.44 -1.43
N ILE A 78 14.83 8.44 -2.21
CA ILE A 78 13.94 9.51 -2.66
C ILE A 78 12.84 8.95 -3.57
N HIS A 79 13.19 8.06 -4.51
CA HIS A 79 12.23 7.41 -5.39
C HIS A 79 11.16 6.64 -4.59
N ALA A 80 11.57 5.90 -3.56
CA ALA A 80 10.65 5.17 -2.68
C ALA A 80 9.68 6.09 -1.92
N ILE A 81 10.16 7.24 -1.41
CA ILE A 81 9.33 8.21 -0.69
C ILE A 81 8.27 8.83 -1.61
N ILE A 82 8.67 9.27 -2.80
CA ILE A 82 7.75 9.86 -3.79
C ILE A 82 6.67 8.84 -4.18
N PHE A 83 7.06 7.59 -4.42
CA PHE A 83 6.11 6.53 -4.78
C PHE A 83 5.12 6.24 -3.66
N LEU A 84 5.58 6.21 -2.40
CA LEU A 84 4.72 6.02 -1.23
C LEU A 84 3.70 7.16 -1.12
N ILE A 85 4.10 8.41 -1.34
CA ILE A 85 3.21 9.58 -1.33
C ILE A 85 2.15 9.47 -2.44
N ILE A 86 2.53 9.08 -3.66
CA ILE A 86 1.58 8.91 -4.77
C ILE A 86 0.53 7.83 -4.44
N ILE A 87 0.98 6.67 -3.93
CA ILE A 87 0.06 5.59 -3.53
C ILE A 87 -0.87 6.08 -2.43
N ARG A 88 -0.33 6.80 -1.43
CA ARG A 88 -1.12 7.35 -0.34
C ARG A 88 -2.18 8.34 -0.82
N LEU A 89 -1.87 9.15 -1.83
CA LEU A 89 -2.81 10.08 -2.44
C LEU A 89 -3.89 9.37 -3.27
N ILE A 90 -3.56 8.29 -3.98
CA ILE A 90 -4.54 7.52 -4.76
C ILE A 90 -5.47 6.72 -3.83
N LEU A 91 -4.97 6.28 -2.67
CA LEU A 91 -5.73 5.47 -1.72
C LEU A 91 -6.52 6.30 -0.68
N TRP A 92 -6.48 7.62 -0.77
CA TRP A 92 -7.24 8.55 0.08
C TRP A 92 -8.49 9.02 -0.67
#